data_AF-A0A674C2T4-F1
#
_entry.id   AF-A0A674C2T4-F1
#
_cell.length_a   1.000
_cell.length_b   1.000
_cell.length_c   1.000
_cell.angle_alpha   90.00
_cell.angle_beta   90.00
_cell.angle_gamma   90.00
#
_symmetry.space_group_name_H-M   'P 1'
#
loop_
_entity.id
_entity.type
_entity.pdbx_description
1 polymer ?
#
loop_
_entity_poly.entity_id
_entity_poly.type
_entity_poly.pdbx_seq_one_letter_code
_entity_poly.pdbx_strand_id
1 'polypeptide(L)'
;MSYQEHARIHFSLSLSLQKQTLCSPAGEAKSGILASTEEYKFVERLIPPSRVPFPPKHDGPSPFGWTPPSAQHFIEVPFALPYMICRSRMHNVPVYTYLTHGSRKTRLKGTSG
;
A
#
# COMPACT_ATOMS: atom_id res chain seq x y z
N MET A 1 -34.13 -19.60 21.14
CA MET A 1 -32.92 -18.78 21.24
C MET A 1 -32.75 -18.05 19.92
N SER A 2 -33.02 -16.75 19.94
CA SER A 2 -33.06 -15.87 18.78
C SER A 2 -31.63 -15.55 18.33
N TYR A 3 -31.29 -15.88 17.09
CA TYR A 3 -30.04 -15.46 16.46
C TYR A 3 -30.30 -14.10 15.80
N GLN A 4 -29.55 -13.08 16.23
CA GLN A 4 -29.60 -11.75 15.64
C GLN A 4 -29.12 -11.82 14.17
N GLU A 5 -30.00 -11.43 13.25
CA GLU A 5 -29.65 -11.17 11.86
C GLU A 5 -28.75 -9.93 11.80
N HIS A 6 -27.50 -10.12 11.39
CA HIS A 6 -26.61 -9.00 11.09
C HIS A 6 -27.00 -8.39 9.75
N ALA A 7 -27.45 -7.13 9.81
CA ALA A 7 -27.87 -6.32 8.69
C ALA A 7 -26.85 -6.34 7.54
N ARG A 8 -27.25 -6.91 6.40
CA ARG A 8 -26.54 -6.74 5.13
C ARG A 8 -26.83 -5.34 4.62
N ILE A 9 -25.83 -4.46 4.68
CA ILE A 9 -25.89 -3.15 4.03
C ILE A 9 -25.82 -3.39 2.52
N HIS A 10 -26.98 -3.45 1.86
CA HIS A 10 -27.08 -3.38 0.42
C HIS A 10 -26.83 -1.94 -0.02
N PHE A 11 -25.59 -1.63 -0.39
CA PHE A 11 -25.29 -0.41 -1.15
C PHE A 11 -25.84 -0.59 -2.58
N SER A 12 -27.07 -0.16 -2.79
CA SER A 12 -27.58 0.02 -4.15
C SER A 12 -27.01 1.32 -4.71
N LEU A 13 -26.01 1.20 -5.57
CA LEU A 13 -25.56 2.31 -6.41
C LEU A 13 -26.49 2.37 -7.62
N SER A 14 -27.63 3.04 -7.48
CA SER A 14 -28.38 3.50 -8.65
C SER A 14 -27.58 4.62 -9.29
N LEU A 15 -26.70 4.29 -10.24
CA LEU A 15 -26.09 5.28 -11.13
C LEU A 15 -27.18 5.76 -12.10
N SER A 16 -28.01 6.69 -11.66
CA SER A 16 -28.84 7.49 -12.54
C SER A 16 -27.94 8.46 -13.28
N LEU A 17 -27.41 8.01 -14.43
CA LEU A 17 -26.59 8.82 -15.32
C LEU A 17 -27.49 9.87 -16.01
N GLN A 18 -27.80 10.96 -15.30
CA GLN A 18 -28.36 12.15 -15.96
C GLN A 18 -27.23 12.84 -16.73
N LYS A 19 -27.17 12.56 -18.04
CA LYS A 19 -26.34 13.32 -18.99
C LYS A 19 -26.92 14.73 -19.10
N GLN A 20 -26.39 15.66 -18.32
CA GLN A 20 -26.66 17.08 -18.51
C GLN A 20 -25.73 17.57 -19.62
N THR A 21 -26.28 17.71 -20.84
CA THR A 21 -25.60 18.36 -21.95
C THR A 21 -25.68 19.87 -21.74
N LEU A 22 -24.61 20.48 -21.22
CA LEU A 22 -24.53 21.95 -21.16
C LEU A 22 -24.06 22.51 -22.52
N CYS A 23 -24.73 23.57 -22.94
CA CYS A 23 -24.72 24.21 -24.26
C CYS A 23 -23.35 24.39 -24.95
N SER A 24 -23.37 24.23 -26.27
CA SER A 24 -22.32 24.60 -27.21
C SER A 24 -22.78 25.83 -28.00
N PRO A 25 -21.90 26.82 -28.23
CA PRO A 25 -21.98 27.65 -29.42
C PRO A 25 -20.71 27.53 -30.28
N ALA A 26 -20.90 27.78 -31.58
CA ALA A 26 -19.91 27.88 -32.66
C ALA A 26 -19.40 26.56 -33.26
N GLY A 27 -20.18 26.06 -34.23
CA GLY A 27 -19.74 25.54 -35.53
C GLY A 27 -18.30 25.04 -35.68
N GLU A 28 -18.03 23.86 -35.15
CA GLU A 28 -17.01 22.96 -35.69
C GLU A 28 -17.62 21.57 -35.73
N ALA A 29 -17.59 20.94 -36.91
CA ALA A 29 -18.09 19.59 -37.09
C ALA A 29 -17.37 18.70 -36.08
N LYS A 30 -18.12 18.20 -35.08
CA LYS A 30 -17.60 17.28 -34.07
C LYS A 30 -17.10 16.04 -34.81
N SER A 31 -15.80 16.02 -35.10
CA SER A 31 -15.13 14.83 -35.58
C SER A 31 -15.47 13.71 -34.59
N GLY A 32 -15.95 12.58 -35.12
CA GLY A 32 -16.45 11.50 -34.30
C GLY A 32 -15.36 11.05 -33.32
N ILE A 33 -15.53 11.35 -32.04
CA ILE A 33 -14.63 10.87 -30.99
C ILE A 33 -14.80 9.36 -30.92
N LEU A 34 -13.79 8.62 -31.38
CA LEU A 34 -13.75 7.17 -31.28
C LEU A 34 -12.99 6.79 -30.03
N ALA A 35 -13.69 6.18 -29.06
CA ALA A 35 -13.05 5.72 -27.82
C ALA A 35 -12.21 4.46 -28.09
N SER A 36 -10.89 4.55 -27.89
CA SER A 36 -9.95 3.43 -27.97
C SER A 36 -9.45 3.03 -26.58
N THR A 37 -9.22 1.73 -26.38
CA THR A 37 -8.73 1.16 -25.11
C THR A 37 -7.23 0.85 -25.15
N GLU A 38 -6.60 0.76 -26.33
CA GLU A 38 -5.21 0.29 -26.49
C GLU A 38 -4.17 1.19 -25.79
N GLU A 39 -4.47 2.48 -25.72
CA GLU A 39 -3.61 3.51 -25.12
C GLU A 39 -3.86 3.67 -23.62
N TYR A 40 -4.97 3.14 -23.10
CA TYR A 40 -5.31 3.28 -21.68
C TYR A 40 -4.31 2.58 -20.74
N LYS A 41 -3.56 1.58 -21.24
CA LYS A 41 -2.45 0.92 -20.52
C LYS A 41 -1.39 1.90 -20.00
N PHE A 42 -1.23 3.07 -20.64
CA PHE A 42 -0.30 4.10 -20.19
C PHE A 42 -0.84 4.88 -19.00
N VAL A 43 -2.17 5.04 -18.91
CA VAL A 43 -2.84 5.68 -17.79
C VAL A 43 -2.78 4.78 -16.54
N GLU A 44 -2.88 3.46 -16.71
CA GLU A 44 -2.79 2.50 -15.59
C GLU A 44 -1.49 2.64 -14.80
N ARG A 45 -0.37 2.93 -15.47
CA ARG A 45 0.95 3.13 -14.84
C ARG A 45 1.04 4.41 -14.01
N LEU A 46 0.16 5.39 -14.25
CA LEU A 46 0.10 6.64 -13.50
C LEU A 46 -0.65 6.47 -12.18
N ILE A 47 -1.47 5.42 -12.05
CA ILE A 47 -2.24 5.16 -10.83
C ILE A 47 -1.27 4.61 -9.78
N PRO A 48 -1.06 5.32 -8.65
CA PRO A 48 -0.13 4.86 -7.64
C PRO A 48 -0.66 3.60 -6.94
N PRO A 49 0.20 2.62 -6.62
CA PRO A 49 -0.21 1.45 -5.85
C PRO A 49 -0.54 1.85 -4.40
N SER A 50 -1.63 1.30 -3.87
CA SER A 50 -2.06 1.55 -2.49
C SER A 50 -1.18 0.83 -1.44
N ARG A 51 -0.61 -0.32 -1.81
CA ARG A 51 0.19 -1.19 -0.95
C ARG A 51 1.67 -1.06 -1.26
N VAL A 52 2.50 -1.04 -0.20
CA VAL A 52 3.96 -1.08 -0.34
C VAL A 52 4.35 -2.44 -0.90
N PRO A 53 5.16 -2.50 -1.98
CA PRO A 53 5.56 -3.76 -2.57
C PRO A 53 6.44 -4.56 -1.62
N PHE A 54 6.44 -5.88 -1.81
CA PHE A 54 7.41 -6.73 -1.15
C PHE A 54 8.80 -6.55 -1.79
N PRO A 55 9.87 -6.62 -0.99
CA PRO A 55 11.22 -6.48 -1.51
C PRO A 55 11.54 -7.64 -2.47
N PRO A 56 12.30 -7.39 -3.56
CA PRO A 56 12.68 -8.43 -4.49
C PRO A 56 13.58 -9.46 -3.82
N LYS A 57 13.41 -10.73 -4.19
CA LYS A 57 14.25 -11.84 -3.72
C LYS A 57 15.63 -11.70 -4.33
N HIS A 58 16.65 -11.64 -3.49
CA HIS A 58 18.06 -11.67 -3.89
C HIS A 58 18.88 -12.33 -2.79
N ASP A 59 20.00 -12.91 -3.19
CA ASP A 59 20.95 -13.52 -2.27
C ASP A 59 21.92 -12.44 -1.77
N GLY A 60 22.17 -12.45 -0.45
CA GLY A 60 23.08 -11.51 0.20
C GLY A 60 22.52 -10.09 0.37
N PRO A 61 23.36 -9.16 0.84
CA PRO A 61 22.97 -7.76 0.98
C PRO A 61 22.75 -7.10 -0.38
N SER A 62 21.68 -6.34 -0.49
CA SER A 62 21.48 -5.40 -1.60
C SER A 62 22.68 -4.44 -1.67
N PRO A 63 23.01 -3.84 -2.83
CA PRO A 63 23.99 -2.76 -2.92
C PRO A 63 23.76 -1.61 -1.93
N PHE A 64 22.51 -1.40 -1.48
CA PHE A 64 22.14 -0.42 -0.46
C PHE A 64 22.34 -0.90 1.00
N GLY A 65 22.88 -2.09 1.21
CA GLY A 65 23.07 -2.70 2.53
C GLY A 65 21.80 -3.25 3.17
N TRP A 66 20.69 -3.32 2.43
CA TRP A 66 19.47 -3.96 2.93
C TRP A 66 19.62 -5.48 2.88
N THR A 67 19.27 -6.16 3.98
CA THR A 67 19.30 -7.62 4.09
C THR A 67 17.93 -8.12 4.54
N PRO A 68 17.37 -9.16 3.92
CA PRO A 68 16.12 -9.78 4.38
C PRO A 68 16.30 -10.41 5.77
N PRO A 69 15.21 -10.58 6.57
CA PRO A 69 15.26 -11.41 7.77
C PRO A 69 15.69 -12.84 7.41
N SER A 70 16.61 -13.43 8.17
CA SER A 70 17.07 -14.81 7.93
C SER A 70 15.89 -15.77 8.07
N ALA A 71 15.42 -16.33 6.96
CA ALA A 71 14.29 -17.27 6.93
C ALA A 71 14.52 -18.51 7.82
N GLN A 72 15.79 -18.92 7.97
CA GLN A 72 16.21 -20.02 8.85
C GLN A 72 15.96 -19.74 10.34
N HIS A 73 16.00 -18.48 10.77
CA HIS A 73 15.75 -18.10 12.17
C HIS A 73 14.26 -17.95 12.49
N PHE A 74 13.39 -17.75 11.48
CA PHE A 74 11.96 -17.59 11.71
C PHE A 74 11.20 -18.92 11.86
N ILE A 75 11.80 -20.05 11.45
CA ILE A 75 11.17 -21.38 11.56
C ILE A 75 11.69 -22.13 12.79
N GLU A 76 12.96 -21.97 13.18
CA GLU A 76 13.52 -22.68 14.36
C GLU A 76 13.65 -21.81 15.62
N VAL A 77 13.76 -20.48 15.51
CA VAL A 77 14.11 -19.59 16.64
C VAL A 77 12.99 -18.63 17.11
N PRO A 78 11.71 -18.65 16.64
CA PRO A 78 10.73 -17.70 17.18
C PRO A 78 10.26 -18.04 18.61
N PHE A 79 10.47 -19.28 19.10
CA PHE A 79 10.01 -19.72 20.42
C PHE A 79 11.08 -19.71 21.52
N ALA A 80 12.35 -19.43 21.20
CA ALA A 80 13.46 -19.50 22.17
C ALA A 80 13.83 -18.14 22.77
N LEU A 81 13.46 -17.03 22.12
CA LEU A 81 13.80 -15.68 22.57
C LEU A 81 12.58 -14.99 23.21
N PRO A 82 12.77 -14.24 24.31
CA PRO A 82 11.66 -13.61 25.04
C PRO A 82 11.06 -12.39 24.32
N TYR A 83 11.48 -12.11 23.09
CA TYR A 83 10.95 -11.03 22.27
C TYR A 83 11.19 -11.27 20.78
N MET A 84 10.36 -10.65 19.96
CA MET A 84 10.55 -10.56 18.51
C MET A 84 10.50 -9.09 18.08
N ILE A 85 11.32 -8.72 17.09
CA ILE A 85 11.34 -7.37 16.52
C ILE A 85 10.71 -7.42 15.13
N CYS A 86 9.54 -6.81 14.98
CA CYS A 86 8.86 -6.65 13.70
C CYS A 86 9.47 -5.50 12.89
N ARG A 87 9.75 -5.74 11.61
CA ARG A 87 10.20 -4.67 10.71
C ARG A 87 9.09 -3.67 10.42
N SER A 88 9.49 -2.44 10.08
CA SER A 88 8.55 -1.40 9.66
C SER A 88 7.82 -1.75 8.35
N ARG A 89 6.77 -0.99 8.01
CA ARG A 89 6.05 -1.09 6.72
C ARG A 89 7.00 -1.06 5.51
N MET A 90 8.13 -0.37 5.61
CA MET A 90 9.15 -0.24 4.56
C MET A 90 10.25 -1.31 4.64
N HIS A 91 10.03 -2.40 5.37
CA HIS A 91 10.95 -3.54 5.51
C HIS A 91 12.31 -3.20 6.15
N ASN A 92 12.37 -2.12 6.93
CA ASN A 92 13.57 -1.67 7.65
C ASN A 92 13.50 -1.99 9.15
N VAL A 93 14.68 -2.11 9.77
CA VAL A 93 14.82 -2.28 11.23
C VAL A 93 14.34 -1.00 11.94
N PRO A 94 13.40 -1.08 12.90
CA PRO A 94 12.75 0.08 13.50
C PRO A 94 13.59 0.76 14.61
N VAL A 95 14.85 1.07 14.31
CA VAL A 95 15.76 1.82 15.21
C VAL A 95 15.81 3.27 14.74
N TYR A 96 15.45 4.19 15.63
CA TYR A 96 15.40 5.62 15.32
C TYR A 96 16.23 6.41 16.30
N THR A 97 16.84 7.50 15.82
CA THR A 97 17.51 8.47 16.70
C THR A 97 16.77 9.78 16.70
N TYR A 98 16.68 10.42 17.86
CA TYR A 98 16.04 11.70 18.06
C TYR A 98 16.99 12.64 18.81
N LEU A 99 16.99 13.92 18.42
CA LEU A 99 17.77 14.97 19.05
C LEU A 99 16.81 15.82 19.90
N THR A 100 17.05 15.90 21.19
CA THR A 100 16.26 16.71 22.12
C THR A 100 17.20 17.51 23.00
N HIS A 101 17.01 18.84 23.06
CA HIS A 101 17.82 19.75 23.89
C HIS A 101 19.34 19.55 23.73
N GLY A 102 19.82 19.36 22.49
CA GLY A 102 21.24 19.12 22.22
C GLY A 102 21.75 17.69 22.53
N SER A 103 20.91 16.81 23.08
CA SER A 103 21.27 15.41 23.37
C SER A 103 20.66 14.43 22.36
N ARG A 104 21.48 13.51 21.82
CA ARG A 104 21.04 12.44 20.93
C ARG A 104 20.58 11.23 21.73
N LYS A 105 19.41 10.70 21.39
CA LYS A 105 18.82 9.51 22.02
C LYS A 105 18.39 8.51 20.94
N THR A 106 18.47 7.22 21.24
CA THR A 106 18.08 6.12 20.34
C THR A 106 16.85 5.42 20.89
N ARG A 107 15.93 4.99 20.02
CA ARG A 107 14.70 4.27 20.39
C ARG A 107 14.43 3.15 19.41
N LEU A 108 14.19 1.96 19.95
CA LEU A 108 13.67 0.80 19.23
C LEU A 108 12.14 0.79 19.29
N LYS A 109 11.47 0.42 18.20
CA LYS A 109 10.02 0.19 18.16
C LYS A 109 9.72 -1.22 17.65
N GLY A 110 8.48 -1.71 17.81
CA GLY A 110 8.03 -2.97 17.20
C GLY A 110 8.50 -4.24 17.91
N THR A 111 8.75 -4.16 19.22
CA THR A 111 8.99 -5.33 20.07
C THR A 111 7.66 -5.96 20.47
N SER A 112 7.48 -7.26 20.18
CA SER A 112 6.42 -8.08 20.77
C SER A 112 7.03 -9.04 21.77
N GLY A 113 6.43 -9.16 22.96
CA GLY A 113 6.77 -10.16 23.98
C GLY A 113 5.79 -11.32 23.98
#